data_AF-A0AA88J1L2-F1
#
_entry.id   AF-A0AA88J1L2-F1
#
_cell.length_a   1.000
_cell.length_b   1.000
_cell.length_c   1.000
_cell.angle_alpha   90.00
_cell.angle_beta   90.00
_cell.angle_gamma   90.00
#
_symmetry.space_group_name_H-M   'P 1'
#
loop_
_entity.id
_entity.type
_entity.pdbx_description
1 polymer ?
#
loop_
_entity_poly.entity_id
_entity_poly.type
_entity_poly.pdbx_seq_one_letter_code
_entity_poly.pdbx_strand_id
1 'polypeptide(L)'
;MEDREMVDWAGDCPVYSVNYFTSAVTLSYLTALREEFEIPNDVELIVPGPNDLPSQPPPGCITLSAKFFRAGLRLPFHLFLRRTLTRLNVSPMQLNANAYRILISCYVLWAKNFVT
;
A
#
# COMPACT_ATOMS: atom_id res chain seq x y z
N MET A 1 -38.61 24.89 27.43
CA MET A 1 -38.72 24.20 26.14
C MET A 1 -37.73 24.88 25.24
N GLU A 2 -36.51 24.34 25.18
CA GLU A 2 -35.48 24.81 24.25
C GLU A 2 -35.45 23.80 23.11
N ASP A 3 -35.89 24.27 21.95
CA ASP A 3 -35.90 23.55 20.70
C ASP A 3 -34.45 23.26 20.31
N ARG A 4 -34.05 21.99 20.38
CA ARG A 4 -32.77 21.52 19.83
C ARG A 4 -32.89 21.51 18.32
N GLU A 5 -32.36 22.55 17.66
CA GLU A 5 -32.12 22.55 16.23
C GLU A 5 -31.29 21.30 15.86
N MET A 6 -31.90 20.43 15.07
CA MET A 6 -31.23 19.34 14.36
C MET A 6 -30.26 19.97 13.38
N VAL A 7 -28.97 19.98 13.74
CA VAL A 7 -27.89 20.40 12.84
C VAL A 7 -27.92 19.48 11.63
N ASP A 8 -28.22 20.04 10.46
CA ASP A 8 -28.11 19.35 9.19
C ASP A 8 -26.61 19.07 8.92
N TRP A 9 -26.18 17.85 9.22
CA TRP A 9 -24.82 17.38 8.94
C TRP A 9 -24.57 17.17 7.44
N ALA A 10 -25.55 17.42 6.56
CA ALA A 10 -25.40 17.37 5.12
C ALA A 10 -24.76 18.66 4.55
N GLY A 11 -23.79 19.24 5.25
CA GLY A 11 -22.87 20.18 4.63
C GLY A 11 -22.20 19.51 3.43
N ASP A 12 -22.16 20.22 2.29
CA ASP A 12 -21.63 19.77 0.99
C ASP A 12 -20.54 18.71 1.18
N CYS A 13 -20.88 17.45 0.91
CA CYS A 13 -19.88 16.40 0.87
C CYS A 13 -18.87 16.85 -0.19
N PRO A 14 -17.60 17.13 0.18
CA PRO A 14 -16.63 17.57 -0.81
C PRO A 14 -16.58 16.46 -1.87
N VAL A 15 -17.01 16.80 -3.08
CA VAL A 15 -16.91 15.89 -4.21
C VAL A 15 -15.42 15.72 -4.45
N TYR A 16 -14.86 14.63 -3.93
CA TYR A 16 -13.49 14.25 -4.21
C TYR A 16 -13.44 13.92 -5.71
N SER A 17 -13.10 14.91 -6.55
CA SER A 17 -12.88 14.65 -7.95
C SER A 17 -11.70 13.69 -8.06
N VAL A 18 -11.92 12.52 -8.65
CA VAL A 18 -10.83 11.61 -9.02
C VAL A 18 -9.93 12.42 -9.96
N ASN A 19 -8.75 12.80 -9.48
CA ASN A 19 -7.77 13.43 -10.35
C ASN A 19 -7.36 12.39 -11.40
N TYR A 20 -7.71 12.64 -12.65
CA TYR A 20 -7.24 11.88 -13.80
C TYR A 20 -5.77 12.20 -14.05
N PHE A 21 -4.89 11.77 -13.15
CA PHE A 21 -3.46 11.76 -13.42
C PHE A 21 -3.18 10.58 -14.34
N THR A 22 -2.73 10.88 -15.57
CA THR A 22 -2.09 9.87 -16.41
C THR A 22 -0.90 9.30 -15.65
N SER A 23 -0.84 7.97 -15.51
CA SER A 23 0.28 7.33 -14.85
C SER A 23 1.60 7.71 -15.54
N ALA A 24 2.56 8.20 -14.75
CA ALA A 24 3.92 8.49 -15.22
C ALA A 24 4.84 7.25 -15.14
N VAL A 25 4.29 6.08 -14.79
CA VAL A 25 5.05 4.83 -14.65
C VAL A 25 5.46 4.34 -16.04
N THR A 26 6.75 4.22 -16.29
CA THR A 26 7.31 3.65 -17.53
C THR A 26 7.86 2.25 -17.31
N LEU A 27 8.05 1.46 -18.37
CA LEU A 27 8.73 0.17 -18.30
C LEU A 27 10.14 0.31 -17.71
N SER A 28 10.90 1.32 -18.13
CA SER A 28 12.24 1.59 -17.60
C SER A 28 12.23 1.89 -16.10
N TYR A 29 11.21 2.61 -15.61
CA TYR A 29 11.03 2.85 -14.18
C TYR A 29 10.75 1.54 -13.43
N LEU A 30 9.91 0.66 -13.96
CA LEU A 30 9.64 -0.65 -13.34
C LEU A 30 10.89 -1.56 -13.33
N THR A 31 11.70 -1.54 -14.39
CA THR A 31 12.97 -2.28 -14.43
C THR A 31 13.94 -1.75 -13.37
N ALA A 32 14.12 -0.43 -13.29
CA ALA A 32 14.98 0.18 -12.27
C ALA A 32 14.48 -0.13 -10.85
N LEU A 33 13.16 -0.08 -10.64
CA LEU A 33 12.54 -0.38 -9.35
C LEU A 33 12.73 -1.86 -8.97
N ARG A 34 12.65 -2.77 -9.94
CA ARG A 34 12.94 -4.20 -9.74
C ARG A 34 14.38 -4.41 -9.29
N GLU A 35 15.34 -3.76 -9.94
CA GLU A 35 16.76 -3.84 -9.58
C GLU A 35 17.03 -3.22 -8.21
N GLU A 36 16.48 -2.03 -7.92
CA GLU A 36 16.69 -1.30 -6.66
C GLU A 36 16.20 -2.10 -5.43
N PHE A 37 15.10 -2.84 -5.57
CA PHE A 37 14.47 -3.56 -4.46
C PHE A 37 14.55 -5.08 -4.58
N GLU A 38 15.37 -5.59 -5.49
CA GLU A 38 15.62 -7.01 -5.73
C GLU A 38 14.31 -7.81 -5.91
N ILE A 39 13.36 -7.26 -6.65
CA ILE A 39 12.05 -7.91 -6.85
C ILE A 39 12.24 -9.14 -7.75
N PRO A 40 11.88 -10.34 -7.30
CA PRO A 40 12.14 -11.56 -8.05
C PRO A 40 11.26 -11.66 -9.31
N ASN A 41 11.79 -12.34 -10.34
CA ASN A 41 11.20 -12.38 -11.69
C ASN A 41 9.85 -13.09 -11.77
N ASP A 42 9.48 -13.85 -10.75
CA ASP A 42 8.18 -14.49 -10.57
C ASP A 42 7.07 -13.48 -10.21
N VAL A 43 7.44 -12.29 -9.71
CA VAL A 43 6.50 -11.19 -9.47
C VAL A 43 6.42 -10.33 -10.72
N GLU A 44 5.27 -10.33 -11.39
CA GLU A 44 5.03 -9.49 -12.56
C GLU A 44 4.82 -8.02 -12.16
N LEU A 45 5.50 -7.10 -12.85
CA LEU A 45 5.32 -5.65 -12.69
C LEU A 45 4.70 -5.10 -13.98
N ILE A 46 3.50 -4.53 -13.86
CA ILE A 46 2.69 -4.12 -15.01
C ILE A 46 2.66 -2.59 -15.07
N VAL A 47 2.87 -2.03 -16.27
CA VAL A 47 2.64 -0.61 -16.52
C VAL A 47 1.12 -0.40 -16.58
N PRO A 48 0.55 0.47 -15.72
CA PRO A 48 -0.88 0.74 -15.76
C PRO A 48 -1.28 1.37 -17.09
N GLY A 49 -2.43 0.94 -17.63
CA GLY A 49 -3.02 1.50 -18.83
C GLY A 49 -3.58 2.92 -18.61
N PRO A 50 -4.01 3.61 -19.69
CA PRO A 50 -4.50 4.99 -19.63
C PRO A 50 -5.70 5.19 -18.71
N ASN A 51 -6.53 4.15 -18.54
CA ASN A 51 -7.75 4.17 -17.72
C ASN A 51 -7.59 3.39 -16.41
N ASP A 52 -6.41 2.84 -16.13
CA ASP A 52 -6.19 2.07 -14.92
C ASP A 52 -6.01 3.02 -13.74
N LEU A 53 -6.81 2.82 -12.71
CA LEU A 53 -6.74 3.61 -11.49
C LEU A 53 -6.05 2.81 -10.38
N PRO A 54 -5.25 3.45 -9.51
CA PRO A 54 -4.67 2.78 -8.35
C PRO A 54 -5.70 2.15 -7.41
N SER A 55 -6.93 2.69 -7.39
CA SER A 55 -8.04 2.16 -6.60
C SER A 55 -8.77 1.00 -7.29
N GLN A 56 -8.56 0.81 -8.59
CA GLN A 56 -9.21 -0.21 -9.41
C GLN A 56 -8.17 -0.91 -10.28
N PRO A 57 -7.27 -1.71 -9.67
CA PRO A 57 -6.28 -2.46 -10.42
C PRO A 57 -6.98 -3.47 -11.36
N PRO A 58 -6.30 -3.88 -12.45
CA PRO A 58 -6.75 -4.98 -13.28
C PRO A 58 -7.00 -6.25 -12.45
N PRO A 59 -7.94 -7.13 -12.86
CA PRO A 59 -8.21 -8.38 -12.16
C PRO A 59 -6.93 -9.21 -11.93
N GLY A 60 -6.73 -9.69 -10.71
CA GLY A 60 -5.53 -10.45 -10.34
C GLY A 60 -4.30 -9.60 -10.00
N CYS A 61 -4.38 -8.28 -10.14
CA CYS A 61 -3.30 -7.36 -9.81
C CYS A 61 -3.55 -6.62 -8.49
N ILE A 62 -2.47 -6.12 -7.89
CA ILE A 62 -2.53 -5.18 -6.77
C ILE A 62 -1.74 -3.92 -7.12
N THR A 63 -2.21 -2.75 -6.69
CA THR A 63 -1.44 -1.51 -6.83
C THR A 63 -0.70 -1.23 -5.53
N LEU A 64 0.62 -1.03 -5.63
CA LEU A 64 1.49 -0.65 -4.52
C LEU A 64 2.20 0.68 -4.84
N SER A 65 2.31 1.56 -3.86
CA SER A 65 3.15 2.76 -3.98
C SER A 65 4.63 2.40 -3.83
N ALA A 66 5.51 3.01 -4.63
CA ALA A 66 6.96 2.85 -4.49
C ALA A 66 7.49 3.21 -3.08
N LYS A 67 6.77 4.05 -2.33
CA LYS A 67 7.10 4.42 -0.94
C LYS A 67 7.14 3.22 0.01
N PHE A 68 6.36 2.17 -0.26
CA PHE A 68 6.35 0.98 0.58
C PHE A 68 7.68 0.21 0.50
N PHE A 69 8.28 0.10 -0.68
CA PHE A 69 9.59 -0.54 -0.84
C PHE A 69 10.71 0.24 -0.12
N ARG A 70 10.64 1.57 -0.16
CA ARG A 70 11.53 2.45 0.61
C ARG A 70 11.34 2.33 2.13
N ALA A 71 10.13 1.96 2.56
CA ALA A 71 9.83 1.62 3.94
C ALA A 71 10.27 0.19 4.35
N GLY A 72 10.98 -0.52 3.47
CA GLY A 72 11.52 -1.85 3.75
C GLY A 72 10.59 -2.99 3.34
N LEU A 73 9.46 -2.72 2.68
CA LEU A 73 8.64 -3.78 2.10
C LEU A 73 9.44 -4.50 1.00
N ARG A 74 9.39 -5.82 1.01
CA ARG A 74 10.00 -6.70 0.02
C ARG A 74 8.96 -7.69 -0.48
N LEU A 75 9.09 -8.07 -1.75
CA LEU A 75 8.21 -9.01 -2.41
C LEU A 75 8.96 -10.32 -2.71
N PRO A 76 8.29 -11.49 -2.59
CA PRO A 76 6.95 -11.67 -2.01
C PRO A 76 6.91 -11.29 -0.51
N PHE A 77 5.72 -10.97 0.03
CA PHE A 77 5.62 -10.54 1.42
C PHE A 77 6.18 -11.59 2.38
N HIS A 78 7.07 -11.15 3.27
CA HIS A 78 7.61 -12.00 4.32
C HIS A 78 6.46 -12.60 5.17
N LEU A 79 6.61 -13.88 5.54
CA LEU A 79 5.56 -14.64 6.23
C LEU A 79 5.05 -13.96 7.51
N PHE A 80 5.96 -13.29 8.23
CA PHE A 80 5.60 -12.44 9.38
C PHE A 80 4.58 -11.36 9.01
N LEU A 81 4.85 -10.57 7.96
CA LEU A 81 3.96 -9.49 7.54
C LEU A 81 2.60 -10.04 7.11
N ARG A 82 2.60 -11.13 6.32
CA ARG A 82 1.37 -11.80 5.91
C ARG A 82 0.53 -12.22 7.12
N ARG A 83 1.13 -12.92 8.09
CA ARG A 83 0.43 -13.37 9.31
C ARG A 83 -0.08 -12.19 10.16
N THR A 84 0.71 -11.14 10.29
CA THR A 84 0.31 -9.95 11.06
C THR A 84 -0.87 -9.23 10.41
N LEU A 85 -0.81 -8.97 9.10
CA LEU A 85 -1.91 -8.35 8.36
C LEU A 85 -3.18 -9.20 8.41
N THR A 86 -3.07 -10.52 8.26
CA THR A 86 -4.20 -11.45 8.41
C THR A 86 -4.79 -11.41 9.81
N ARG A 87 -3.96 -11.40 10.86
CA ARG A 87 -4.44 -11.30 12.26
C ARG A 87 -5.14 -9.97 12.55
N LEU A 88 -4.69 -8.90 11.92
CA LEU A 88 -5.30 -7.57 12.06
C LEU A 88 -6.54 -7.40 11.17
N ASN A 89 -6.81 -8.32 10.23
CA ASN A 89 -7.83 -8.18 9.18
C ASN A 89 -7.67 -6.88 8.37
N VAL A 90 -6.42 -6.50 8.09
CA VAL A 90 -6.08 -5.26 7.37
C VAL A 90 -5.45 -5.62 6.03
N SER A 91 -5.89 -4.93 4.97
CA SER A 91 -5.26 -5.04 3.64
C SER A 91 -3.85 -4.42 3.68
N PRO A 92 -2.84 -4.98 3.00
CA PRO A 92 -1.49 -4.41 2.97
C PRO A 92 -1.47 -2.90 2.65
N MET A 93 -2.37 -2.45 1.77
CA MET A 93 -2.42 -1.06 1.32
C MET A 93 -3.12 -0.10 2.28
N GLN A 94 -3.84 -0.61 3.29
CA GLN A 94 -4.45 0.23 4.33
C GLN A 94 -3.41 0.71 5.35
N LEU A 95 -2.28 0.00 5.46
CA LEU A 95 -1.22 0.39 6.37
C LEU A 95 -0.36 1.49 5.75
N ASN A 96 -0.01 2.53 6.52
CA ASN A 96 0.94 3.55 6.07
C ASN A 96 2.34 2.93 5.88
N ALA A 97 3.10 3.39 4.88
CA ALA A 97 4.50 3.03 4.67
C ALA A 97 5.34 3.14 5.96
N ASN A 98 5.14 4.17 6.79
CA ASN A 98 5.87 4.29 8.06
C ASN A 98 5.57 3.14 9.04
N ALA A 99 4.35 2.62 9.05
CA ALA A 99 3.99 1.52 9.93
C ALA A 99 4.63 0.19 9.49
N TYR A 100 4.93 0.01 8.19
CA TYR A 100 5.76 -1.12 7.74
C TYR A 100 7.16 -1.09 8.35
N ARG A 101 7.80 0.09 8.42
CA ARG A 101 9.11 0.23 9.07
C ARG A 101 9.07 -0.21 10.53
N ILE A 102 8.01 0.16 11.25
CA ILE A 102 7.81 -0.22 12.65
C ILE A 102 7.62 -1.74 12.77
N LEU A 103 6.72 -2.33 11.99
CA LEU A 103 6.47 -3.78 12.00
C LEU A 103 7.73 -4.59 11.71
N ILE A 104 8.49 -4.20 10.69
CA ILE A 104 9.74 -4.87 10.32
C ILE A 104 10.78 -4.69 11.43
N SER A 105 10.91 -3.49 12.00
CA SER A 105 11.84 -3.23 13.12
C SER A 105 11.50 -4.08 14.35
N CYS A 106 10.21 -4.19 14.71
CA CYS A 106 9.75 -5.06 15.79
C CYS A 106 10.11 -6.53 15.53
N TYR A 107 9.92 -7.01 14.30
CA TYR A 107 10.30 -8.36 13.93
C TYR A 107 11.80 -8.61 14.04
N VAL A 108 12.64 -7.70 13.54
CA VAL A 108 14.11 -7.83 13.59
C VAL A 108 14.60 -7.79 15.04
N LEU A 109 14.07 -6.89 15.87
CA LEU A 109 14.41 -6.83 17.29
C LEU A 109 14.00 -8.11 18.01
N TRP A 110 12.79 -8.62 17.75
CA TRP A 110 12.33 -9.87 18.34
C TRP A 110 13.20 -11.05 17.91
N ALA A 111 13.48 -11.18 16.62
CA ALA A 111 14.31 -12.25 16.07
C ALA A 111 15.71 -12.27 16.70
N LYS A 112 16.30 -11.10 16.93
CA LYS A 112 17.62 -10.96 17.56
C LYS A 112 17.65 -11.31 19.05
N ASN A 113 16.53 -11.17 19.77
CA ASN A 113 16.48 -11.37 21.22
C ASN A 113 15.93 -12.74 21.64
N PHE A 114 15.22 -13.44 20.75
CA PHE A 114 14.48 -14.66 21.10
C PHE A 114 14.70 -15.84 20.15
N VAL A 115 15.57 -15.71 19.14
CA VAL A 115 15.95 -16.78 18.19
C VAL A 115 17.46 -17.03 18.23
N THR A 116 17.99 -17.14 19.44
CA THR A 116 19.29 -17.75 19.79
C THR A 116 19.02 -18.82 20.82
#